data_AF-A0A5C6F3V9-F1
#
_entry.id   AF-A0A5C6F3V9-F1
#
_cell.length_a   1.000
_cell.length_b   1.000
_cell.length_c   1.000
_cell.angle_alpha   90.00
_cell.angle_beta   90.00
_cell.angle_gamma   90.00
#
_symmetry.space_group_name_H-M   'P 1'
#
loop_
_entity.id
_entity.type
_entity.pdbx_description
1 polymer ?
#
loop_
_entity_poly.entity_id
_entity_poly.type
_entity_poly.pdbx_seq_one_letter_code
_entity_poly.pdbx_strand_id
1 'polypeptide(L)'
;MPEPLRLTEAPPTHRQRLSSFVVSLLLHLVIAVLMALIIRTTVIRKPIVLEFSAAIESADQADESIALVKPATLPAKVSSQNVVAEVTATEPEPPSPESLVQPVSQAMKADLDPRIDFFGAQASGDHFVFVLDNSLSMDARDGERYQRACRELLRSVKGLRSHQSYSVFLFSWETAAMYHEAKPRYRSATGEHLAELRQWVTRASLGPGTDPRRALALASHMHPDAVFLLTDGDFNEPDQLRRDSGWVDEDGNPYTESFDLAIEHLFVDQEIPVHAIAFENPFAKGRLQEIADQTGGTYRYVKTSDHAPVNLSRLQKEVEKIEQRNRQELTRIRSARNLIRDGELAMAEYVLRPVDSEKLTRQQDRERLSEVQSILMDELGQVRLEDFTEK
;
A
#
# COMPACT_ATOMS: atom_id res chain seq x y z
N MET A 1 76.43 32.88 19.12
CA MET A 1 76.71 33.20 17.70
C MET A 1 76.50 31.93 16.89
N PRO A 2 75.66 31.90 15.84
CA PRO A 2 74.85 32.98 15.24
C PRO A 2 73.33 32.83 15.46
N GLU A 3 72.63 33.95 15.24
CA GLU A 3 71.17 34.16 15.30
C GLU A 3 70.38 33.37 14.24
N PRO A 4 69.10 33.01 14.52
CA PRO A 4 68.18 32.58 13.47
C PRO A 4 67.64 33.77 12.68
N LEU A 5 67.78 33.71 11.35
CA LEU A 5 67.18 34.62 10.38
C LEU A 5 65.66 34.71 10.57
N ARG A 6 65.18 35.87 11.03
CA ARG A 6 63.76 36.25 11.00
C ARG A 6 63.35 36.55 9.56
N LEU A 7 62.51 35.70 8.98
CA LEU A 7 61.75 36.03 7.78
C LEU A 7 60.54 36.86 8.18
N THR A 8 60.54 38.12 7.75
CA THR A 8 59.44 39.07 7.88
C THR A 8 58.30 38.64 6.95
N GLU A 9 57.22 38.09 7.52
CA GLU A 9 55.97 37.89 6.77
C GLU A 9 55.30 39.25 6.51
N ALA A 10 55.14 39.59 5.24
CA ALA A 10 54.35 40.74 4.81
C ALA A 10 52.85 40.44 5.00
N PRO A 11 52.04 41.37 5.54
CA PRO A 11 50.62 41.14 5.72
C PRO A 11 49.90 41.03 4.37
N PRO A 12 48.91 40.12 4.22
CA PRO A 12 48.18 39.98 2.97
C PRO A 12 47.37 41.25 2.67
N THR A 13 47.51 41.74 1.44
CA THR A 13 46.82 42.92 0.97
C THR A 13 45.30 42.68 0.95
N HIS A 14 44.55 43.56 1.62
CA HIS A 14 43.09 43.55 1.79
C HIS A 14 42.31 43.84 0.47
N ARG A 15 42.83 43.41 -0.69
CA ARG A 15 42.17 43.56 -2.00
C ARG A 15 41.72 42.23 -2.63
N GLN A 16 42.17 41.08 -2.13
CA GLN A 16 41.79 39.76 -2.69
C GLN A 16 40.57 39.09 -2.05
N ARG A 17 40.11 39.53 -0.87
CA ARG A 17 38.94 38.95 -0.18
C ARG A 17 37.59 39.48 -0.67
N LEU A 18 37.55 40.69 -1.24
CA LEU A 18 36.31 41.28 -1.75
C LEU A 18 35.96 40.75 -3.15
N SER A 19 36.96 40.40 -3.98
CA SER A 19 36.68 39.84 -5.31
C SER A 19 36.12 38.42 -5.23
N SER A 20 36.56 37.59 -4.28
CA SER A 20 36.02 36.23 -4.11
C SER A 20 34.57 36.22 -3.65
N PHE A 21 34.17 37.17 -2.80
CA PHE A 21 32.76 37.32 -2.40
C PHE A 21 31.87 37.76 -3.56
N VAL A 22 32.33 38.72 -4.37
CA VAL A 22 31.59 39.19 -5.55
C VAL A 22 31.49 38.10 -6.61
N VAL A 23 32.57 37.34 -6.85
CA VAL A 23 32.56 36.20 -7.78
C VAL A 23 31.64 35.09 -7.29
N SER A 24 31.66 34.78 -5.99
CA SER A 24 30.74 33.80 -5.39
C SER A 24 29.28 34.23 -5.53
N LEU A 25 28.97 35.50 -5.28
CA LEU A 25 27.62 36.05 -5.42
C LEU A 25 27.13 35.99 -6.88
N LEU A 26 28.00 36.33 -7.84
CA LEU A 26 27.70 36.22 -9.27
C LEU A 26 27.44 34.77 -9.68
N LEU A 27 28.25 33.82 -9.20
CA LEU A 27 28.07 32.41 -9.49
C LEU A 27 26.73 31.87 -8.93
N HIS A 28 26.39 32.21 -7.70
CA HIS A 28 25.12 31.81 -7.09
C HIS A 28 23.92 32.44 -7.83
N LEU A 29 24.04 33.68 -8.30
CA LEU A 29 22.98 34.34 -9.07
C LEU A 29 22.76 33.68 -10.44
N VAL A 30 23.84 33.27 -11.11
CA VAL A 30 23.76 32.50 -12.37
C VAL A 30 23.08 31.14 -12.15
N ILE A 31 23.45 30.43 -11.08
CA ILE A 31 22.83 29.14 -10.71
C ILE A 31 21.34 29.34 -10.39
N ALA A 32 20.98 30.39 -9.65
CA ALA A 32 19.58 30.70 -9.33
C ALA A 32 18.75 31.00 -10.59
N VAL A 33 19.30 31.73 -11.56
CA VAL A 33 18.63 32.00 -12.85
C VAL A 33 18.47 30.73 -13.68
N LEU A 34 19.49 29.87 -13.72
CA LEU A 34 19.40 28.56 -14.39
C LEU A 34 18.33 27.67 -13.74
N MET A 35 18.28 27.61 -12.41
CA MET A 35 17.23 26.89 -11.67
C MET A 35 15.84 27.45 -11.95
N ALA A 36 15.68 28.79 -11.97
CA ALA A 36 14.41 29.43 -12.27
C ALA A 36 13.94 29.15 -13.71
N LEU A 37 14.86 29.09 -14.67
CA LEU A 37 14.56 28.71 -16.06
C LEU A 37 14.11 27.24 -16.16
N ILE A 38 14.78 26.32 -15.47
CA ILE A 38 14.41 24.89 -15.44
C ILE A 38 13.04 24.69 -14.78
N ILE A 39 12.76 25.39 -13.68
CA ILE A 39 11.43 25.34 -13.02
C ILE A 39 10.35 25.89 -13.97
N ARG A 40 10.63 26.98 -14.68
CA ARG A 40 9.68 27.58 -15.63
C ARG A 40 9.39 26.68 -16.83
N THR A 41 10.36 25.92 -17.32
CA THR A 41 10.16 24.98 -18.44
C THR A 41 9.48 23.68 -18.02
N THR A 42 9.59 23.28 -16.74
CA THR A 42 8.98 22.04 -16.23
C THR A 42 7.55 22.22 -15.71
N VAL A 43 7.19 23.41 -15.22
CA VAL A 43 5.91 23.63 -14.51
C VAL A 43 4.78 24.19 -15.40
N ILE A 44 5.06 24.65 -16.62
CA ILE A 44 4.01 25.16 -17.53
C ILE A 44 3.84 24.25 -18.75
N ARG A 45 3.19 23.09 -18.57
CA ARG A 45 2.50 22.44 -19.69
C ARG A 45 1.18 23.18 -19.91
N LYS A 46 1.00 23.77 -21.10
CA LYS A 46 -0.28 24.36 -21.51
C LYS A 46 -1.37 23.26 -21.48
N PRO A 47 -2.61 23.58 -21.06
CA PRO A 47 -3.70 22.61 -21.18
C PRO A 47 -3.92 22.31 -22.67
N ILE A 48 -3.90 21.02 -23.01
CA ILE A 48 -4.29 20.53 -24.33
C ILE A 48 -5.79 20.80 -24.47
N VAL A 49 -6.16 21.72 -25.35
CA VAL A 49 -7.55 21.93 -25.77
C VAL A 49 -7.82 20.93 -26.88
N LEU A 50 -8.59 19.89 -26.57
CA LEU A 50 -9.12 18.97 -27.58
C LEU A 50 -10.38 19.62 -28.18
N GLU A 51 -10.25 20.24 -29.35
CA GLU A 51 -11.40 20.57 -30.20
C GLU A 51 -11.91 19.28 -30.86
N PHE A 52 -13.02 18.75 -30.35
CA PHE A 52 -13.78 17.73 -31.05
C PHE A 52 -14.61 18.41 -32.14
N SER A 53 -14.18 18.29 -33.39
CA SER A 53 -15.04 18.58 -34.54
C SER A 53 -15.96 17.39 -34.77
N ALA A 54 -17.24 17.55 -34.42
CA ALA A 54 -18.27 16.58 -34.73
C ALA A 54 -18.66 16.74 -36.21
N ALA A 55 -18.08 15.91 -37.07
CA ALA A 55 -18.64 15.65 -38.39
C ALA A 55 -19.80 14.66 -38.23
N ILE A 56 -21.01 15.17 -38.29
CA ILE A 56 -22.22 14.37 -38.49
C ILE A 56 -22.20 13.94 -39.95
N GLU A 57 -21.98 12.65 -40.20
CA GLU A 57 -22.37 12.01 -41.45
C GLU A 57 -23.35 10.89 -41.14
N SER A 58 -24.53 11.07 -41.69
CA SER A 58 -25.75 10.28 -41.55
C SER A 58 -25.85 9.17 -42.59
N ALA A 59 -26.38 8.02 -42.16
CA ALA A 59 -26.96 6.89 -42.93
C ALA A 59 -25.96 6.08 -43.80
N ASP A 60 -26.00 4.75 -43.86
CA ASP A 60 -27.17 3.92 -44.15
C ASP A 60 -26.99 2.45 -43.70
N GLN A 61 -28.12 1.74 -43.69
CA GLN A 61 -28.37 0.39 -43.20
C GLN A 61 -27.54 -0.73 -43.87
N ALA A 62 -27.27 -1.79 -43.11
CA ALA A 62 -27.39 -3.16 -43.61
C ALA A 62 -27.64 -4.15 -42.46
N ASP A 63 -28.67 -4.94 -42.69
CA ASP A 63 -29.28 -6.01 -41.93
C ASP A 63 -28.33 -7.22 -41.81
N GLU A 64 -28.10 -7.75 -40.60
CA GLU A 64 -27.77 -9.17 -40.45
C GLU A 64 -28.18 -9.70 -39.06
N SER A 65 -29.08 -10.68 -39.12
CA SER A 65 -29.76 -11.30 -38.00
C SER A 65 -29.21 -12.72 -37.83
N ILE A 66 -28.53 -13.04 -36.72
CA ILE A 66 -28.31 -14.44 -36.33
C ILE A 66 -28.42 -14.64 -34.80
N ALA A 67 -29.55 -15.27 -34.46
CA ALA A 67 -29.79 -16.33 -33.47
C ALA A 67 -29.33 -16.20 -32.00
N LEU A 68 -30.37 -16.05 -31.17
CA LEU A 68 -30.51 -16.36 -29.75
C LEU A 68 -30.03 -17.79 -29.38
N VAL A 69 -28.99 -17.90 -28.54
CA VAL A 69 -28.61 -19.16 -27.87
C VAL A 69 -29.34 -19.26 -26.53
N LYS A 70 -30.18 -20.28 -26.37
CA LYS A 70 -30.80 -20.70 -25.11
C LYS A 70 -29.86 -21.66 -24.34
N PRO A 71 -29.88 -21.65 -22.99
CA PRO A 71 -28.96 -22.42 -22.16
C PRO A 71 -29.33 -23.91 -22.10
N ALA A 72 -28.30 -24.75 -21.98
CA ALA A 72 -28.41 -26.20 -21.93
C ALA A 72 -28.84 -26.72 -20.56
N THR A 73 -29.72 -27.72 -20.62
CA THR A 73 -30.34 -28.48 -19.54
C THR A 73 -29.36 -29.46 -18.87
N LEU A 74 -29.34 -29.49 -17.53
CA LEU A 74 -28.74 -30.55 -16.72
C LEU A 74 -29.65 -31.80 -16.70
N PRO A 75 -29.13 -33.02 -16.90
CA PRO A 75 -29.88 -34.23 -16.58
C PRO A 75 -29.62 -34.69 -15.14
N ALA A 76 -30.68 -35.14 -14.48
CA ALA A 76 -30.66 -35.78 -13.18
C ALA A 76 -30.55 -37.31 -13.30
N LYS A 77 -29.89 -37.90 -12.29
CA LYS A 77 -30.18 -39.17 -11.61
C LYS A 77 -29.80 -40.50 -12.29
N VAL A 78 -28.84 -41.20 -11.67
CA VAL A 78 -28.83 -42.67 -11.57
C VAL A 78 -28.56 -43.07 -10.12
N SER A 79 -29.30 -44.09 -9.69
CA SER A 79 -29.45 -44.68 -8.36
C SER A 79 -28.51 -45.89 -8.16
N SER A 80 -28.39 -46.33 -6.89
CA SER A 80 -27.99 -47.66 -6.35
C SER A 80 -26.62 -47.65 -5.66
N GLN A 81 -26.36 -48.23 -4.47
CA GLN A 81 -27.13 -49.07 -3.53
C GLN A 81 -26.34 -49.17 -2.21
N ASN A 82 -27.08 -49.47 -1.13
CA ASN A 82 -26.71 -49.81 0.25
C ASN A 82 -25.37 -50.52 0.53
N VAL A 83 -24.73 -50.13 1.65
CA VAL A 83 -24.12 -51.08 2.62
C VAL A 83 -24.49 -50.62 4.04
N VAL A 84 -24.89 -51.60 4.84
CA VAL A 84 -25.41 -51.53 6.22
C VAL A 84 -24.28 -51.82 7.23
N ALA A 85 -24.23 -51.10 8.35
CA ALA A 85 -23.84 -51.51 9.72
C ALA A 85 -23.65 -50.22 10.55
N GLU A 86 -24.53 -49.82 11.47
CA GLU A 86 -24.84 -50.36 12.81
C GLU A 86 -23.78 -50.03 13.89
N VAL A 87 -24.28 -49.65 15.08
CA VAL A 87 -23.63 -49.46 16.40
C VAL A 87 -23.03 -48.07 16.65
N THR A 88 -23.30 -47.30 17.72
CA THR A 88 -24.28 -47.26 18.83
C THR A 88 -24.07 -45.88 19.46
N ALA A 89 -25.14 -45.13 19.72
CA ALA A 89 -25.11 -43.87 20.45
C ALA A 89 -25.37 -44.14 21.94
N THR A 90 -24.53 -43.59 22.81
CA THR A 90 -24.77 -43.55 24.27
C THR A 90 -24.64 -42.11 24.74
N GLU A 91 -25.74 -41.57 25.27
CA GLU A 91 -25.85 -40.29 25.99
C GLU A 91 -25.30 -40.39 27.43
N PRO A 92 -24.98 -39.27 28.11
CA PRO A 92 -24.19 -39.23 29.34
C PRO A 92 -25.05 -39.15 30.63
N GLU A 93 -24.44 -39.48 31.77
CA GLU A 93 -24.96 -39.23 33.13
C GLU A 93 -23.83 -38.68 34.06
N PRO A 94 -24.16 -38.09 35.24
CA PRO A 94 -23.64 -36.79 35.73
C PRO A 94 -22.49 -36.86 36.78
N PRO A 95 -21.91 -35.71 37.23
CA PRO A 95 -20.64 -35.69 37.95
C PRO A 95 -20.77 -35.66 39.49
N SER A 96 -19.69 -36.09 40.18
CA SER A 96 -19.44 -35.92 41.62
C SER A 96 -17.93 -36.09 41.93
N PRO A 97 -17.40 -35.54 43.04
CA PRO A 97 -16.26 -34.62 42.99
C PRO A 97 -14.94 -35.15 43.58
N GLU A 98 -13.90 -34.32 43.45
CA GLU A 98 -12.56 -34.37 44.06
C GLU A 98 -11.49 -35.24 43.36
N SER A 99 -10.57 -34.57 42.66
CA SER A 99 -9.19 -34.49 43.13
C SER A 99 -8.41 -33.37 42.41
N LEU A 100 -7.88 -32.45 43.21
CA LEU A 100 -7.02 -31.34 42.82
C LEU A 100 -5.69 -31.89 42.29
N VAL A 101 -5.53 -31.92 40.96
CA VAL A 101 -4.22 -31.99 40.32
C VAL A 101 -4.20 -30.96 39.19
N GLN A 102 -3.50 -29.85 39.43
CA GLN A 102 -3.27 -28.80 38.44
C GLN A 102 -2.46 -29.36 37.26
N PRO A 103 -2.79 -29.01 35.99
CA PRO A 103 -1.80 -29.08 34.93
C PRO A 103 -1.16 -27.69 34.77
N VAL A 104 -0.10 -27.41 35.54
CA VAL A 104 0.85 -26.31 35.25
C VAL A 104 1.82 -26.76 34.15
N SER A 105 1.30 -27.32 33.07
CA SER A 105 2.10 -27.94 31.99
C SER A 105 1.59 -27.63 30.59
N GLN A 106 0.72 -26.62 30.45
CA GLN A 106 0.33 -26.07 29.14
C GLN A 106 0.91 -24.67 28.85
N ALA A 107 1.57 -24.03 29.83
CA ALA A 107 2.25 -22.74 29.63
C ALA A 107 3.76 -22.86 29.30
N MET A 108 4.31 -24.08 29.23
CA MET A 108 5.73 -24.35 28.93
C MET A 108 5.91 -25.23 27.68
N LYS A 109 5.06 -25.02 26.66
CA LYS A 109 5.21 -25.56 25.31
C LYS A 109 4.81 -24.56 24.20
N ALA A 110 4.80 -23.26 24.51
CA ALA A 110 4.62 -22.19 23.53
C ALA A 110 5.96 -21.62 23.02
N ASP A 111 7.06 -22.39 23.12
CA ASP A 111 8.32 -22.11 22.43
C ASP A 111 8.39 -22.94 21.14
N LEU A 112 7.31 -22.86 20.36
CA LEU A 112 7.11 -23.58 19.10
C LEU A 112 7.31 -22.60 17.94
N ASP A 113 8.50 -22.67 17.35
CA ASP A 113 9.05 -21.85 16.28
C ASP A 113 9.17 -20.34 16.54
N PRO A 114 10.30 -19.71 16.20
CA PRO A 114 10.36 -18.25 16.12
C PRO A 114 9.39 -17.76 15.05
N ARG A 115 8.24 -17.24 15.48
CA ARG A 115 7.26 -16.63 14.60
C ARG A 115 7.43 -15.13 14.61
N ILE A 116 7.58 -14.57 13.42
CA ILE A 116 7.43 -13.14 13.21
C ILE A 116 5.95 -12.83 12.98
N ASP A 117 5.49 -11.71 13.51
CA ASP A 117 4.11 -11.23 13.37
C ASP A 117 4.15 -9.81 12.83
N PHE A 118 3.40 -9.52 11.77
CA PHE A 118 3.24 -8.20 11.17
C PHE A 118 1.76 -7.97 10.86
N PHE A 119 1.12 -7.06 11.58
CA PHE A 119 -0.33 -6.85 11.55
C PHE A 119 -1.16 -8.14 11.72
N GLY A 120 -0.68 -9.07 12.55
CA GLY A 120 -1.35 -10.34 12.81
C GLY A 120 -1.23 -11.36 11.66
N ALA A 121 -0.46 -11.08 10.61
CA ALA A 121 0.04 -12.09 9.68
C ALA A 121 1.33 -12.68 10.27
N GLN A 122 1.46 -14.00 10.23
CA GLN A 122 2.53 -14.71 10.92
C GLN A 122 3.29 -15.62 9.97
N ALA A 123 4.62 -15.63 10.12
CA ALA A 123 5.52 -16.52 9.40
C ALA A 123 6.57 -17.10 10.35
N SER A 124 7.15 -18.24 9.99
CA SER A 124 8.29 -18.87 10.66
C SER A 124 9.41 -19.06 9.64
N GLY A 125 10.67 -18.96 10.08
CA GLY A 125 11.84 -19.02 9.20
C GLY A 125 13.00 -18.19 9.74
N ASP A 126 14.02 -17.99 8.93
CA ASP A 126 15.23 -17.25 9.25
C ASP A 126 15.37 -15.95 8.44
N HIS A 127 14.79 -15.88 7.24
CA HIS A 127 14.93 -14.77 6.30
C HIS A 127 13.57 -14.22 5.90
N PHE A 128 13.31 -12.96 6.22
CA PHE A 128 12.02 -12.32 5.94
C PHE A 128 12.19 -11.09 5.07
N VAL A 129 11.26 -10.86 4.14
CA VAL A 129 11.22 -9.63 3.36
C VAL A 129 9.93 -8.87 3.62
N PHE A 130 10.06 -7.56 3.85
CA PHE A 130 8.95 -6.64 4.01
C PHE A 130 8.86 -5.72 2.79
N VAL A 131 7.72 -5.75 2.11
CA VAL A 131 7.41 -4.89 0.96
C VAL A 131 6.30 -3.94 1.38
N LEU A 132 6.65 -2.67 1.62
CA LEU A 132 5.75 -1.65 2.15
C LEU A 132 5.46 -0.59 1.10
N ASP A 133 4.19 -0.27 0.96
CA ASP A 133 3.74 0.84 0.14
C ASP A 133 4.18 2.18 0.74
N ASN A 134 4.80 3.04 -0.09
CA ASN A 134 5.09 4.43 0.22
C ASN A 134 4.45 5.40 -0.79
N SER A 135 3.35 5.00 -1.42
CA SER A 135 2.57 5.82 -2.34
C SER A 135 1.94 7.03 -1.63
N LEU A 136 1.53 8.04 -2.40
CA LEU A 136 0.91 9.25 -1.84
C LEU A 136 -0.38 8.99 -1.04
N SER A 137 -1.10 7.89 -1.28
CA SER A 137 -2.27 7.54 -0.43
C SER A 137 -1.85 7.22 1.00
N MET A 138 -0.61 6.80 1.22
CA MET A 138 -0.04 6.58 2.56
C MET A 138 0.18 7.89 3.34
N ASP A 139 -0.01 9.07 2.74
CA ASP A 139 -0.02 10.37 3.43
C ASP A 139 -1.33 10.65 4.18
N ALA A 140 -2.33 9.77 4.05
CA ALA A 140 -3.65 9.98 4.64
C ALA A 140 -3.61 10.23 6.15
N ARG A 141 -4.46 11.17 6.59
CA ARG A 141 -4.55 11.71 7.96
C ARG A 141 -3.22 12.28 8.43
N ASP A 142 -2.74 13.28 7.70
CA ASP A 142 -1.53 14.04 8.03
C ASP A 142 -0.29 13.15 8.24
N GLY A 143 -0.16 12.10 7.40
CA GLY A 143 0.95 11.14 7.43
C GLY A 143 0.83 10.02 8.48
N GLU A 144 -0.22 9.98 9.30
CA GLU A 144 -0.37 8.95 10.35
C GLU A 144 -0.54 7.54 9.78
N ARG A 145 -1.04 7.39 8.54
CA ARG A 145 -1.12 6.07 7.88
C ARG A 145 0.27 5.46 7.75
N TYR A 146 1.16 6.10 7.00
CA TYR A 146 2.52 5.64 6.78
C TYR A 146 3.27 5.44 8.09
N GLN A 147 3.13 6.38 9.03
CA GLN A 147 3.79 6.26 10.33
C GLN A 147 3.33 5.03 11.12
N ARG A 148 2.05 4.63 11.04
CA ARG A 148 1.58 3.39 11.67
C ARG A 148 2.16 2.15 11.02
N ALA A 149 2.26 2.10 9.70
CA ALA A 149 2.95 1.02 8.99
C ALA A 149 4.42 0.92 9.43
N CYS A 150 5.14 2.04 9.53
CA CYS A 150 6.51 2.07 10.03
C CYS A 150 6.64 1.61 11.49
N ARG A 151 5.73 2.04 12.38
CA ARG A 151 5.71 1.63 13.80
C ARG A 151 5.53 0.13 13.91
N GLU A 152 4.62 -0.44 13.12
CA GLU A 152 4.36 -1.87 13.10
C GLU A 152 5.54 -2.67 12.51
N LEU A 153 6.16 -2.18 11.44
CA LEU A 153 7.37 -2.80 10.89
C LEU A 153 8.49 -2.85 11.93
N LEU A 154 8.73 -1.73 12.63
CA LEU A 154 9.72 -1.66 13.70
C LEU A 154 9.38 -2.60 14.87
N ARG A 155 8.09 -2.72 15.23
CA ARG A 155 7.63 -3.68 16.25
C ARG A 155 7.94 -5.12 15.83
N SER A 156 7.67 -5.46 14.58
CA SER A 156 7.81 -6.82 14.03
C SER A 156 9.27 -7.23 13.95
N VAL A 157 10.12 -6.37 13.37
CA VAL A 157 11.57 -6.59 13.27
C VAL A 157 12.25 -6.60 14.64
N LYS A 158 11.73 -5.87 15.63
CA LYS A 158 12.23 -5.93 17.02
C LYS A 158 11.98 -7.30 17.65
N GLY A 159 10.98 -8.05 17.20
CA GLY A 159 10.66 -9.39 17.69
C GLY A 159 11.56 -10.49 17.12
N LEU A 160 12.40 -10.18 16.12
CA LEU A 160 13.30 -11.15 15.49
C LEU A 160 14.38 -11.64 16.46
N ARG A 161 14.73 -12.92 16.34
CA ARG A 161 15.86 -13.55 17.02
C ARG A 161 17.17 -13.21 16.31
N SER A 162 18.29 -13.32 17.03
CA SER A 162 19.61 -12.90 16.54
C SER A 162 20.14 -13.65 15.32
N HIS A 163 19.68 -14.88 15.07
CA HIS A 163 20.03 -15.65 13.86
C HIS A 163 19.19 -15.23 12.65
N GLN A 164 18.03 -14.60 12.88
CA GLN A 164 17.14 -14.19 11.81
C GLN A 164 17.62 -12.89 11.16
N SER A 165 17.27 -12.72 9.90
CA SER A 165 17.61 -11.56 9.09
C SER A 165 16.38 -11.08 8.32
N TYR A 166 16.39 -9.80 7.95
CA TYR A 166 15.29 -9.20 7.22
C TYR A 166 15.77 -8.25 6.13
N SER A 167 14.92 -8.00 5.13
CA SER A 167 15.10 -6.90 4.19
C SER A 167 13.81 -6.11 4.05
N VAL A 168 13.91 -4.83 3.68
CA VAL A 168 12.77 -3.93 3.52
C VAL A 168 12.85 -3.21 2.19
N PHE A 169 11.76 -3.28 1.44
CA PHE A 169 11.51 -2.53 0.22
C PHE A 169 10.36 -1.56 0.46
N LEU A 170 10.55 -0.30 0.07
CA LEU A 170 9.48 0.67 -0.10
C LEU A 170 9.13 0.75 -1.58
N PHE A 171 7.84 0.77 -1.91
CA PHE A 171 7.41 0.85 -3.30
C PHE A 171 6.31 1.89 -3.54
N SER A 172 6.43 2.53 -4.70
CA SER A 172 5.45 3.42 -5.32
C SER A 172 5.55 3.17 -6.84
N TRP A 173 5.71 4.17 -7.72
CA TRP A 173 6.28 3.91 -9.05
C TRP A 173 7.76 3.50 -9.01
N GLU A 174 8.48 3.90 -7.96
CA GLU A 174 9.88 3.57 -7.76
C GLU A 174 10.01 2.60 -6.58
N THR A 175 10.97 1.68 -6.65
CA THR A 175 11.30 0.79 -5.53
C THR A 175 12.60 1.23 -4.87
N ALA A 176 12.57 1.43 -3.56
CA ALA A 176 13.72 1.72 -2.73
C ALA A 176 13.97 0.55 -1.78
N ALA A 177 15.15 -0.08 -1.88
CA ALA A 177 15.59 -1.09 -0.92
C ALA A 177 16.46 -0.44 0.18
N MET A 178 16.29 -0.87 1.42
CA MET A 178 17.05 -0.31 2.55
C MET A 178 18.56 -0.46 2.38
N TYR A 179 19.00 -1.62 1.90
CA TYR A 179 20.39 -1.91 1.63
C TYR A 179 20.55 -2.27 0.15
N HIS A 180 21.06 -1.31 -0.63
CA HIS A 180 21.27 -1.44 -2.07
C HIS A 180 22.64 -0.89 -2.47
N GLU A 181 23.63 -1.78 -2.55
CA GLU A 181 24.94 -1.45 -3.13
C GLU A 181 25.01 -1.85 -4.61
N ALA A 182 24.48 -3.03 -4.94
CA ALA A 182 24.41 -3.56 -6.32
C ALA A 182 23.24 -4.55 -6.49
N LYS A 183 23.03 -5.40 -5.48
CA LYS A 183 21.83 -6.24 -5.30
C LYS A 183 21.27 -6.00 -3.89
N PRO A 184 19.97 -6.22 -3.67
CA PRO A 184 19.38 -6.20 -2.33
C PRO A 184 20.10 -7.17 -1.39
N ARG A 185 20.21 -6.80 -0.11
CA ARG A 185 20.83 -7.65 0.92
C ARG A 185 19.97 -7.74 2.17
N TYR A 186 20.15 -8.84 2.91
CA TYR A 186 19.58 -9.01 4.23
C TYR A 186 20.38 -8.24 5.29
N ARG A 187 19.67 -7.78 6.31
CA ARG A 187 20.21 -7.23 7.54
C ARG A 187 19.95 -8.21 8.68
N SER A 188 21.00 -8.64 9.36
CA SER A 188 20.85 -9.45 10.59
C SER A 188 20.12 -8.67 11.67
N ALA A 189 19.24 -9.33 12.43
CA ALA A 189 18.52 -8.77 13.58
C ALA A 189 19.42 -8.63 14.83
N THR A 190 20.57 -7.98 14.66
CA THR A 190 21.57 -7.77 15.71
C THR A 190 22.19 -6.38 15.62
N GLY A 191 22.71 -5.89 16.76
CA GLY A 191 23.37 -4.60 16.85
C GLY A 191 22.40 -3.42 16.67
N GLU A 192 22.75 -2.46 15.82
CA GLU A 192 22.01 -1.20 15.64
C GLU A 192 20.89 -1.27 14.57
N HIS A 193 20.53 -2.47 14.10
CA HIS A 193 19.59 -2.67 12.98
C HIS A 193 18.26 -1.91 13.14
N LEU A 194 17.69 -1.84 14.35
CA LEU A 194 16.45 -1.09 14.61
C LEU A 194 16.62 0.43 14.49
N ALA A 195 17.77 0.96 14.90
CA ALA A 195 18.05 2.38 14.79
C ALA A 195 18.27 2.76 13.32
N GLU A 196 19.02 1.95 12.58
CA GLU A 196 19.23 2.07 11.13
C GLU A 196 17.88 2.02 10.39
N LEU A 197 17.04 1.01 10.67
CA LEU A 197 15.74 0.84 10.03
C LEU A 197 14.83 2.02 10.32
N ARG A 198 14.72 2.45 11.58
CA ARG A 198 13.90 3.60 11.96
C ARG A 198 14.36 4.85 11.21
N GLN A 199 15.67 5.08 11.16
CA GLN A 199 16.23 6.25 10.50
C GLN A 199 15.95 6.24 8.99
N TRP A 200 15.99 5.08 8.35
CA TRP A 200 15.73 4.94 6.92
C TRP A 200 14.23 5.15 6.60
N VAL A 201 13.32 4.43 7.25
CA VAL A 201 11.87 4.51 6.93
C VAL A 201 11.29 5.90 7.23
N THR A 202 11.79 6.59 8.26
CA THR A 202 11.31 7.93 8.62
C THR A 202 11.81 9.03 7.69
N ARG A 203 12.89 8.78 6.94
CA ARG A 203 13.44 9.72 5.93
C ARG A 203 12.91 9.47 4.53
N ALA A 204 12.27 8.33 4.31
CA ALA A 204 11.69 8.02 3.01
C ALA A 204 10.58 9.03 2.69
N SER A 205 10.65 9.60 1.49
CA SER A 205 9.57 10.41 0.95
C SER A 205 8.49 9.51 0.38
N LEU A 206 7.24 9.97 0.44
CA LEU A 206 6.16 9.32 -0.28
C LEU A 206 6.32 9.57 -1.78
N GLY A 207 6.20 8.48 -2.54
CA GLY A 207 6.27 8.48 -3.99
C GLY A 207 4.88 8.46 -4.60
N PRO A 208 4.73 8.80 -5.88
CA PRO A 208 3.43 8.72 -6.50
C PRO A 208 3.26 7.33 -7.18
N GLY A 209 2.02 6.90 -7.39
CA GLY A 209 1.71 5.56 -7.90
C GLY A 209 1.88 4.41 -6.92
N THR A 210 1.39 3.24 -7.31
CA THR A 210 1.36 2.04 -6.47
C THR A 210 1.73 0.83 -7.34
N ASP A 211 3.02 0.62 -7.59
CA ASP A 211 3.52 -0.49 -8.41
C ASP A 211 4.45 -1.41 -7.58
N PRO A 212 3.95 -2.54 -7.07
CA PRO A 212 4.74 -3.45 -6.24
C PRO A 212 5.65 -4.37 -7.06
N ARG A 213 5.52 -4.42 -8.40
CA ARG A 213 6.11 -5.49 -9.23
C ARG A 213 7.61 -5.59 -9.06
N ARG A 214 8.31 -4.44 -9.10
CA ARG A 214 9.76 -4.42 -8.95
C ARG A 214 10.19 -4.87 -7.55
N ALA A 215 9.50 -4.42 -6.51
CA ALA A 215 9.78 -4.80 -5.14
C ALA A 215 9.54 -6.30 -4.90
N LEU A 216 8.45 -6.85 -5.45
CA LEU A 216 8.14 -8.27 -5.38
C LEU A 216 9.16 -9.13 -6.13
N ALA A 217 9.55 -8.77 -7.35
CA ALA A 217 10.61 -9.47 -8.07
C ALA A 217 11.94 -9.45 -7.30
N LEU A 218 12.35 -8.27 -6.82
CA LEU A 218 13.57 -8.16 -6.01
C LEU A 218 13.49 -8.96 -4.71
N ALA A 219 12.32 -9.03 -4.07
CA ALA A 219 12.09 -9.83 -2.88
C ALA A 219 12.23 -11.34 -3.15
N SER A 220 11.60 -11.83 -4.23
CA SER A 220 11.68 -13.23 -4.63
C SER A 220 13.12 -13.69 -4.88
N HIS A 221 13.93 -12.90 -5.60
CA HIS A 221 15.35 -13.23 -5.87
C HIS A 221 16.25 -13.24 -4.62
N MET A 222 15.73 -12.85 -3.45
CA MET A 222 16.43 -13.03 -2.17
C MET A 222 16.14 -14.39 -1.51
N HIS A 223 15.27 -15.21 -2.10
CA HIS A 223 14.78 -16.49 -1.57
C HIS A 223 14.41 -16.45 -0.07
N PRO A 224 13.50 -15.56 0.35
CA PRO A 224 13.05 -15.50 1.74
C PRO A 224 12.18 -16.69 2.12
N ASP A 225 12.10 -16.96 3.43
CA ASP A 225 11.15 -17.93 3.99
C ASP A 225 9.70 -17.39 3.94
N ALA A 226 9.54 -16.06 3.97
CA ALA A 226 8.24 -15.41 3.76
C ALA A 226 8.39 -13.94 3.33
N VAL A 227 7.41 -13.46 2.57
CA VAL A 227 7.25 -12.05 2.21
C VAL A 227 6.01 -11.46 2.87
N PHE A 228 6.15 -10.28 3.46
CA PHE A 228 5.04 -9.48 3.96
C PHE A 228 4.80 -8.30 3.01
N LEU A 229 3.65 -8.27 2.34
CA LEU A 229 3.24 -7.20 1.44
C LEU A 229 2.19 -6.32 2.12
N LEU A 230 2.45 -5.03 2.29
CA LEU A 230 1.49 -4.07 2.84
C LEU A 230 1.22 -2.94 1.86
N THR A 231 -0.06 -2.67 1.59
CA THR A 231 -0.51 -1.52 0.79
C THR A 231 -1.88 -1.03 1.22
N ASP A 232 -2.14 0.25 1.00
CA ASP A 232 -3.44 0.87 1.15
C ASP A 232 -4.15 1.10 -0.19
N GLY A 233 -3.64 0.57 -1.30
CA GLY A 233 -4.06 0.97 -2.63
C GLY A 233 -4.18 -0.19 -3.62
N ASP A 234 -4.93 0.08 -4.69
CA ASP A 234 -4.94 -0.80 -5.85
C ASP A 234 -3.67 -0.57 -6.66
N PHE A 235 -3.10 -1.68 -7.15
CA PHE A 235 -1.92 -1.62 -8.00
C PHE A 235 -2.24 -0.90 -9.30
N ASN A 236 -1.33 -0.01 -9.68
CA ASN A 236 -1.38 0.72 -10.93
C ASN A 236 0.01 0.74 -11.56
N GLU A 237 0.02 1.06 -12.84
CA GLU A 237 1.22 1.05 -13.64
C GLU A 237 1.44 2.43 -14.24
N PRO A 238 2.70 2.88 -14.41
CA PRO A 238 2.96 4.14 -15.06
C PRO A 238 2.58 4.09 -16.55
N ASP A 239 2.00 5.17 -17.07
CA ASP A 239 1.63 5.29 -18.49
C ASP A 239 2.83 5.15 -19.45
N GLN A 240 4.04 5.38 -18.94
CA GLN A 240 5.29 5.30 -19.69
C GLN A 240 6.20 4.26 -19.03
N LEU A 241 6.91 3.50 -19.84
CA LEU A 241 7.94 2.58 -19.37
C LEU A 241 8.98 3.33 -18.54
N ARG A 242 9.17 2.90 -17.30
CA ARG A 242 10.23 3.40 -16.43
C ARG A 242 11.19 2.27 -16.08
N ARG A 243 12.47 2.62 -15.92
CA ARG A 243 13.51 1.65 -15.56
C ARG A 243 13.43 1.16 -14.11
N ASP A 244 12.70 1.87 -13.28
CA ASP A 244 12.55 1.67 -11.83
C ASP A 244 11.18 1.11 -11.44
N SER A 245 10.36 0.74 -12.43
CA SER A 245 9.02 0.13 -12.28
C SER A 245 8.94 -1.22 -12.99
N GLY A 246 7.88 -1.99 -12.76
CA GLY A 246 7.64 -3.26 -13.46
C GLY A 246 8.51 -4.43 -12.98
N TRP A 247 8.40 -5.56 -13.68
CA TRP A 247 9.14 -6.77 -13.33
C TRP A 247 10.60 -6.69 -13.74
N VAL A 248 11.47 -7.32 -12.95
CA VAL A 248 12.90 -7.46 -13.22
C VAL A 248 13.35 -8.88 -12.97
N ASP A 249 14.39 -9.33 -13.68
CA ASP A 249 15.08 -10.60 -13.43
C ASP A 249 16.11 -10.50 -12.28
N GLU A 250 16.84 -11.59 -12.01
CA GLU A 250 17.86 -11.68 -10.96
C GLU A 250 19.02 -10.69 -11.13
N ASP A 251 19.26 -10.23 -12.36
CA ASP A 251 20.30 -9.26 -12.71
C ASP A 251 19.76 -7.83 -12.76
N GLY A 252 18.46 -7.65 -12.52
CA GLY A 252 17.79 -6.36 -12.49
C GLY A 252 17.36 -5.84 -13.86
N ASN A 253 17.42 -6.68 -14.91
CA ASN A 253 16.95 -6.31 -16.24
C ASN A 253 15.42 -6.38 -16.29
N PRO A 254 14.76 -5.39 -16.92
CA PRO A 254 13.30 -5.38 -17.00
C PRO A 254 12.79 -6.46 -17.96
N TYR A 255 11.68 -7.10 -17.59
CA TYR A 255 10.92 -7.97 -18.49
C TYR A 255 9.41 -7.67 -18.38
N THR A 256 8.64 -8.20 -19.34
CA THR A 256 7.19 -8.04 -19.38
C THR A 256 6.55 -9.41 -19.19
N GLU A 257 5.68 -9.51 -18.20
CA GLU A 257 4.88 -10.69 -17.92
C GLU A 257 3.56 -10.26 -17.28
N SER A 258 2.51 -11.05 -17.48
CA SER A 258 1.26 -10.83 -16.74
C SER A 258 1.51 -11.00 -15.26
N PHE A 259 0.75 -10.27 -14.44
CA PHE A 259 0.97 -10.31 -13.00
C PHE A 259 0.79 -11.71 -12.42
N ASP A 260 -0.22 -12.47 -12.86
CA ASP A 260 -0.51 -13.81 -12.33
C ASP A 260 0.64 -14.79 -12.61
N LEU A 261 1.12 -14.86 -13.87
CA LEU A 261 2.28 -15.69 -14.24
C LEU A 261 3.55 -15.27 -13.49
N ALA A 262 3.78 -13.97 -13.30
CA ALA A 262 4.94 -13.51 -12.54
C ALA A 262 4.85 -13.93 -11.06
N ILE A 263 3.67 -13.86 -10.43
CA ILE A 263 3.47 -14.37 -9.07
C ILE A 263 3.70 -15.88 -8.99
N GLU A 264 3.21 -16.63 -9.98
CA GLU A 264 3.44 -18.08 -10.09
C GLU A 264 4.94 -18.41 -10.10
N HIS A 265 5.69 -17.86 -11.06
CA HIS A 265 7.13 -18.15 -11.20
C HIS A 265 7.99 -17.60 -10.05
N LEU A 266 7.66 -16.41 -9.51
CA LEU A 266 8.47 -15.76 -8.48
C LEU A 266 8.21 -16.30 -7.07
N PHE A 267 7.02 -16.81 -6.79
CA PHE A 267 6.64 -17.18 -5.42
C PHE A 267 6.10 -18.60 -5.31
N VAL A 268 5.20 -19.02 -6.20
CA VAL A 268 4.58 -20.35 -6.11
C VAL A 268 5.59 -21.45 -6.42
N ASP A 269 6.31 -21.33 -7.54
CA ASP A 269 7.33 -22.31 -7.95
C ASP A 269 8.50 -22.42 -6.96
N GLN A 270 8.74 -21.35 -6.21
CA GLN A 270 9.79 -21.27 -5.19
C GLN A 270 9.30 -21.60 -3.78
N GLU A 271 8.02 -21.92 -3.62
CA GLU A 271 7.37 -22.20 -2.34
C GLU A 271 7.51 -21.05 -1.31
N ILE A 272 7.53 -19.80 -1.78
CA ILE A 272 7.66 -18.59 -0.95
C ILE A 272 6.27 -18.01 -0.66
N PRO A 273 5.74 -18.10 0.57
CA PRO A 273 4.46 -17.52 0.92
C PRO A 273 4.49 -15.98 0.95
N VAL A 274 3.49 -15.35 0.34
CA VAL A 274 3.28 -13.90 0.41
C VAL A 274 2.10 -13.60 1.33
N HIS A 275 2.40 -13.12 2.53
CA HIS A 275 1.40 -12.62 3.46
C HIS A 275 1.00 -11.19 3.07
N ALA A 276 -0.24 -11.03 2.61
CA ALA A 276 -0.74 -9.77 2.08
C ALA A 276 -1.62 -9.03 3.11
N ILE A 277 -1.31 -7.75 3.33
CA ILE A 277 -1.99 -6.87 4.28
C ILE A 277 -2.62 -5.70 3.54
N ALA A 278 -3.96 -5.71 3.46
CA ALA A 278 -4.75 -4.57 3.01
C ALA A 278 -4.86 -3.58 4.16
N PHE A 279 -4.22 -2.43 4.00
CA PHE A 279 -4.05 -1.46 5.06
C PHE A 279 -5.07 -0.34 4.93
N GLU A 280 -6.12 -0.42 5.74
CA GLU A 280 -7.08 0.65 6.05
C GLU A 280 -7.97 1.14 4.93
N ASN A 281 -7.62 0.84 3.69
CA ASN A 281 -8.45 1.06 2.54
C ASN A 281 -9.23 -0.22 2.20
N PRO A 282 -10.56 -0.23 2.37
CA PRO A 282 -11.37 -1.40 2.06
C PRO A 282 -11.49 -1.70 0.56
N PHE A 283 -11.05 -0.81 -0.33
CA PHE A 283 -11.02 -1.08 -1.78
C PHE A 283 -9.86 -2.00 -2.18
N ALA A 284 -8.76 -2.03 -1.43
CA ALA A 284 -7.53 -2.76 -1.79
C ALA A 284 -7.60 -4.29 -1.53
N LYS A 285 -8.76 -4.82 -1.09
CA LYS A 285 -8.88 -6.19 -0.57
C LYS A 285 -8.66 -7.27 -1.65
N GLY A 286 -9.27 -7.11 -2.82
CA GLY A 286 -9.40 -8.19 -3.82
C GLY A 286 -8.06 -8.77 -4.30
N ARG A 287 -7.20 -7.92 -4.87
CA ARG A 287 -5.93 -8.37 -5.45
C ARG A 287 -4.93 -8.88 -4.42
N LEU A 288 -4.92 -8.28 -3.24
CA LEU A 288 -4.06 -8.75 -2.15
C LEU A 288 -4.47 -10.13 -1.64
N GLN A 289 -5.78 -10.38 -1.58
CA GLN A 289 -6.29 -11.69 -1.22
C GLN A 289 -5.90 -12.74 -2.26
N GLU A 290 -6.03 -12.42 -3.55
CA GLU A 290 -5.61 -13.32 -4.65
C GLU A 290 -4.13 -13.72 -4.53
N ILE A 291 -3.23 -12.76 -4.25
CA ILE A 291 -1.78 -13.04 -4.09
C ILE A 291 -1.52 -13.96 -2.90
N ALA A 292 -2.15 -13.70 -1.75
CA ALA A 292 -1.96 -14.53 -0.58
C ALA A 292 -2.49 -15.95 -0.82
N ASP A 293 -3.65 -16.08 -1.44
CA ASP A 293 -4.28 -17.37 -1.74
C ASP A 293 -3.44 -18.18 -2.75
N GLN A 294 -2.90 -17.54 -3.80
CA GLN A 294 -2.04 -18.20 -4.80
C GLN A 294 -0.72 -18.70 -4.21
N THR A 295 -0.09 -17.91 -3.33
CA THR A 295 1.26 -18.20 -2.80
C THR A 295 1.25 -19.05 -1.52
N GLY A 296 0.07 -19.42 -1.01
CA GLY A 296 -0.05 -20.12 0.28
C GLY A 296 0.23 -19.24 1.50
N GLY A 297 0.25 -17.91 1.31
CA GLY A 297 0.35 -16.92 2.38
C GLY A 297 -0.96 -16.69 3.12
N THR A 298 -1.03 -15.59 3.88
CA THR A 298 -2.25 -15.20 4.61
C THR A 298 -2.68 -13.80 4.23
N TYR A 299 -3.97 -13.61 3.99
CA TYR A 299 -4.56 -12.30 3.79
C TYR A 299 -5.06 -11.69 5.10
N ARG A 300 -4.74 -10.41 5.34
CA ARG A 300 -5.23 -9.62 6.47
C ARG A 300 -5.73 -8.26 6.02
N TYR A 301 -6.92 -7.88 6.49
CA TYR A 301 -7.40 -6.51 6.39
C TYR A 301 -7.23 -5.80 7.73
N VAL A 302 -6.42 -4.74 7.73
CA VAL A 302 -6.22 -3.88 8.90
C VAL A 302 -7.19 -2.72 8.79
N LYS A 303 -8.20 -2.71 9.64
CA LYS A 303 -9.18 -1.63 9.68
C LYS A 303 -8.54 -0.31 10.08
N THR A 304 -9.12 0.79 9.63
CA THR A 304 -8.81 2.09 10.22
C THR A 304 -9.23 2.05 11.69
N SER A 305 -8.25 2.03 12.60
CA SER A 305 -8.49 2.20 14.03
C SER A 305 -8.80 3.68 14.26
N ASP A 306 -10.07 4.07 14.17
CA ASP A 306 -10.53 5.45 14.37
C ASP A 306 -10.12 5.98 15.75
N HIS A 307 -8.98 6.68 15.81
CA HIS A 307 -8.47 7.36 16.99
C HIS A 307 -8.02 8.80 16.70
N ALA A 308 -8.26 9.30 15.49
CA ALA A 308 -8.02 10.70 15.17
C ALA A 308 -9.31 11.51 15.39
N PRO A 309 -9.25 12.67 16.06
CA PRO A 309 -10.36 13.61 16.02
C PRO A 309 -10.63 13.99 14.56
N VAL A 310 -11.91 14.04 14.20
CA VAL A 310 -12.35 14.45 12.86
C VAL A 310 -11.78 15.83 12.55
N ASN A 311 -11.07 15.97 11.44
CA ASN A 311 -10.58 17.26 10.99
C ASN A 311 -11.74 18.08 10.38
N LEU A 312 -12.49 18.77 11.24
CA LEU A 312 -13.65 19.57 10.84
C LEU A 312 -13.31 20.65 9.80
N SER A 313 -12.09 21.21 9.86
CA SER A 313 -11.63 22.21 8.89
C SER A 313 -11.42 21.61 7.50
N ARG A 314 -10.91 20.37 7.42
CA ARG A 314 -10.80 19.60 6.18
C ARG A 314 -12.18 19.24 5.65
N LEU A 315 -13.06 18.75 6.52
CA LEU A 315 -14.44 18.41 6.15
C LEU A 315 -15.18 19.61 5.56
N GLN A 316 -15.11 20.77 6.22
CA GLN A 316 -15.74 21.99 5.73
C GLN A 316 -15.24 22.36 4.32
N LYS A 317 -13.92 22.33 4.10
CA LYS A 317 -13.34 22.60 2.79
C LYS A 317 -13.81 21.61 1.73
N GLU A 318 -13.95 20.33 2.07
CA GLU A 318 -14.47 19.33 1.12
C GLU A 318 -15.95 19.57 0.78
N VAL A 319 -16.79 19.91 1.77
CA VAL A 319 -18.20 20.25 1.54
C VAL A 319 -18.34 21.49 0.67
N GLU A 320 -17.59 22.56 0.95
CA GLU A 320 -17.61 23.78 0.14
C GLU A 320 -17.21 23.53 -1.32
N LYS A 321 -16.18 22.70 -1.56
CA LYS A 321 -15.76 22.30 -2.92
C LYS A 321 -16.87 21.55 -3.66
N ILE A 322 -17.63 20.70 -2.96
CA ILE A 322 -18.73 19.93 -3.54
C ILE A 322 -19.88 20.86 -3.93
N GLU A 323 -20.24 21.79 -3.04
CA GLU A 323 -21.37 22.69 -3.25
C GLU A 323 -21.16 23.65 -4.43
N GLN A 324 -19.92 24.04 -4.68
CA GLN A 324 -19.54 24.88 -5.83
C GLN A 324 -19.58 24.16 -7.19
N ARG A 325 -19.77 22.84 -7.23
CA ARG A 325 -19.72 22.04 -8.47
C ARG A 325 -21.12 21.78 -9.03
N ASN A 326 -21.24 21.84 -10.35
CA ASN A 326 -22.37 21.25 -11.06
C ASN A 326 -22.36 19.72 -10.89
N ARG A 327 -23.54 19.08 -10.80
CA ARG A 327 -23.71 17.64 -10.49
C ARG A 327 -23.13 17.26 -9.12
N GLN A 328 -23.73 17.83 -8.07
CA GLN A 328 -23.33 17.63 -6.69
C GLN A 328 -23.34 16.14 -6.29
N GLU A 329 -24.31 15.34 -6.75
CA GLU A 329 -24.42 13.91 -6.42
C GLU A 329 -23.17 13.11 -6.81
N LEU A 330 -22.71 13.25 -8.06
CA LEU A 330 -21.51 12.55 -8.53
C LEU A 330 -20.24 13.04 -7.83
N THR A 331 -20.21 14.32 -7.46
CA THR A 331 -19.08 14.90 -6.74
C THR A 331 -19.05 14.37 -5.30
N ARG A 332 -20.20 14.25 -4.63
CA ARG A 332 -20.34 13.63 -3.31
C ARG A 332 -19.89 12.18 -3.32
N ILE A 333 -20.34 11.38 -4.29
CA ILE A 333 -19.92 9.96 -4.41
C ILE A 333 -18.40 9.86 -4.58
N ARG A 334 -17.80 10.69 -5.45
CA ARG A 334 -16.34 10.71 -5.65
C ARG A 334 -15.60 11.15 -4.40
N SER A 335 -16.06 12.21 -3.73
CA SER A 335 -15.44 12.70 -2.49
C SER A 335 -15.54 11.67 -1.38
N ALA A 336 -16.70 11.03 -1.19
CA ALA A 336 -16.88 9.95 -0.23
C ALA A 336 -15.92 8.77 -0.50
N ARG A 337 -15.79 8.34 -1.76
CA ARG A 337 -14.83 7.30 -2.14
C ARG A 337 -13.38 7.68 -1.78
N ASN A 338 -12.98 8.92 -2.04
CA ASN A 338 -11.65 9.39 -1.66
C ASN A 338 -11.45 9.43 -0.14
N LEU A 339 -12.46 9.89 0.61
CA LEU A 339 -12.44 9.92 2.07
C LEU A 339 -12.34 8.51 2.65
N ILE A 340 -13.08 7.54 2.11
CA ILE A 340 -12.94 6.11 2.49
C ILE A 340 -11.52 5.61 2.20
N ARG A 341 -10.97 5.93 1.02
CA ARG A 341 -9.59 5.57 0.70
C ARG A 341 -8.61 6.17 1.70
N ASP A 342 -8.85 7.38 2.20
CA ASP A 342 -8.05 8.05 3.23
C ASP A 342 -8.40 7.58 4.66
N GLY A 343 -9.33 6.64 4.79
CA GLY A 343 -9.80 6.06 6.05
C GLY A 343 -10.65 7.00 6.88
N GLU A 344 -11.14 8.11 6.30
CA GLU A 344 -12.03 9.09 6.95
C GLU A 344 -13.50 8.67 6.78
N LEU A 345 -13.86 7.52 7.34
CA LEU A 345 -15.16 6.87 7.13
C LEU A 345 -16.34 7.74 7.60
N ALA A 346 -16.23 8.38 8.76
CA ALA A 346 -17.28 9.27 9.28
C ALA A 346 -17.51 10.49 8.38
N MET A 347 -16.43 11.08 7.84
CA MET A 347 -16.52 12.19 6.90
C MET A 347 -17.14 11.74 5.57
N ALA A 348 -16.78 10.55 5.09
CA ALA A 348 -17.34 9.98 3.88
C ALA A 348 -18.85 9.74 4.00
N GLU A 349 -19.32 9.18 5.13
CA GLU A 349 -20.74 8.99 5.42
C GLU A 349 -21.49 10.33 5.40
N TYR A 350 -20.97 11.34 6.11
CA TYR A 350 -21.59 12.67 6.15
C TYR A 350 -21.72 13.29 4.75
N VAL A 351 -20.67 13.21 3.92
CA VAL A 351 -20.66 13.76 2.56
C VAL A 351 -21.67 13.07 1.66
N LEU A 352 -21.85 11.76 1.84
CA LEU A 352 -22.71 10.92 1.00
C LEU A 352 -24.19 10.96 1.41
N ARG A 353 -24.50 11.28 2.67
CA ARG A 353 -25.86 11.26 3.23
C ARG A 353 -26.92 12.02 2.40
N PRO A 354 -26.63 13.19 1.79
CA PRO A 354 -27.62 13.92 0.99
C PRO A 354 -27.87 13.33 -0.41
N VAL A 355 -27.15 12.26 -0.80
CA VAL A 355 -27.18 11.76 -2.17
C VAL A 355 -28.48 11.03 -2.47
N ASP A 356 -29.23 11.55 -3.43
CA ASP A 356 -30.46 10.95 -3.92
C ASP A 356 -30.18 10.04 -5.13
N SER A 357 -30.39 8.74 -4.94
CA SER A 357 -30.16 7.72 -5.97
C SER A 357 -31.06 7.88 -7.20
N GLU A 358 -32.24 8.49 -7.07
CA GLU A 358 -33.18 8.69 -8.18
C GLU A 358 -32.66 9.72 -9.18
N LYS A 359 -31.84 10.68 -8.72
CA LYS A 359 -31.20 11.69 -9.58
C LYS A 359 -30.03 11.13 -10.40
N LEU A 360 -29.58 9.92 -10.10
CA LEU A 360 -28.51 9.25 -10.84
C LEU A 360 -29.11 8.57 -12.08
N THR A 361 -28.75 9.07 -13.27
CA THR A 361 -29.29 8.56 -14.54
C THR A 361 -28.53 7.35 -15.06
N ARG A 362 -27.25 7.19 -14.70
CA ARG A 362 -26.41 6.09 -15.17
C ARG A 362 -26.39 4.96 -14.15
N GLN A 363 -26.57 3.72 -14.64
CA GLN A 363 -26.49 2.52 -13.80
C GLN A 363 -25.16 2.42 -13.04
N GLN A 364 -24.04 2.70 -13.72
CA GLN A 364 -22.71 2.67 -13.11
C GLN A 364 -22.58 3.63 -11.90
N ASP A 365 -23.27 4.77 -11.92
CA ASP A 365 -23.21 5.73 -10.81
C ASP A 365 -24.02 5.23 -9.60
N ARG A 366 -25.11 4.49 -9.84
CA ARG A 366 -25.89 3.81 -8.79
C ARG A 366 -25.11 2.65 -8.18
N GLU A 367 -24.41 1.88 -9.00
CA GLU A 367 -23.54 0.79 -8.54
C GLU A 367 -22.40 1.34 -7.66
N ARG A 368 -21.75 2.42 -8.08
CA ARG A 368 -20.74 3.12 -7.25
C ARG A 368 -21.31 3.62 -5.93
N LEU A 369 -22.51 4.21 -5.93
CA LEU A 369 -23.17 4.64 -4.71
C LEU A 369 -23.41 3.45 -3.77
N SER A 370 -23.94 2.34 -4.31
CA SER A 370 -24.20 1.11 -3.55
C SER A 370 -22.92 0.50 -2.96
N GLU A 371 -21.83 0.48 -3.72
CA GLU A 371 -20.51 0.00 -3.26
C GLU A 371 -20.03 0.81 -2.06
N VAL A 372 -20.02 2.15 -2.19
CA VAL A 372 -19.59 3.07 -1.13
C VAL A 372 -20.48 2.93 0.11
N GLN A 373 -21.80 2.84 -0.06
CA GLN A 373 -22.74 2.65 1.06
C GLN A 373 -22.55 1.32 1.78
N SER A 374 -22.33 0.23 1.03
CA SER A 374 -22.04 -1.09 1.61
C SER A 374 -20.77 -1.06 2.46
N ILE A 375 -19.70 -0.46 1.93
CA ILE A 375 -18.43 -0.33 2.65
C ILE A 375 -18.59 0.50 3.93
N LEU A 376 -19.31 1.63 3.87
CA LEU A 376 -19.57 2.43 5.06
C LEU A 376 -20.37 1.66 6.10
N MET A 377 -21.35 0.86 5.68
CA MET A 377 -22.10 0.01 6.60
C MET A 377 -21.21 -1.06 7.25
N ASP A 378 -20.35 -1.72 6.47
CA ASP A 378 -19.47 -2.80 6.97
C ASP A 378 -18.33 -2.30 7.87
N GLU A 379 -17.80 -1.11 7.57
CA GLU A 379 -16.64 -0.56 8.29
C GLU A 379 -17.02 0.39 9.42
N LEU A 380 -18.00 1.29 9.20
CA LEU A 380 -18.43 2.29 10.19
C LEU A 380 -19.68 1.86 10.97
N GLY A 381 -20.53 1.02 10.39
CA GLY A 381 -21.77 0.56 11.00
C GLY A 381 -22.74 1.70 11.33
N GLN A 382 -23.15 1.79 12.59
CA GLN A 382 -24.08 2.83 13.07
C GLN A 382 -23.39 4.11 13.56
N VAL A 383 -22.07 4.12 13.65
CA VAL A 383 -21.32 5.30 14.11
C VAL A 383 -21.46 6.42 13.09
N ARG A 384 -21.62 7.65 13.56
CA ARG A 384 -21.76 8.84 12.72
C ARG A 384 -20.75 9.91 13.11
N LEU A 385 -20.58 10.88 12.24
CA LEU A 385 -19.68 12.02 12.46
C LEU A 385 -19.99 12.75 13.78
N GLU A 386 -21.27 12.87 14.10
CA GLU A 386 -21.78 13.55 15.29
C GLU A 386 -21.26 12.89 16.58
N ASP A 387 -21.05 11.57 16.59
CA ASP A 387 -20.55 10.81 17.75
C ASP A 387 -19.10 11.17 18.13
N PHE A 388 -18.35 11.79 17.22
CA PHE A 388 -16.95 12.19 17.44
C PHE A 388 -16.80 13.63 17.95
N THR A 389 -17.88 14.40 18.00
CA THR A 389 -17.83 15.84 18.34
C THR A 389 -18.06 16.15 19.82
N GLU A 390 -18.33 15.15 20.66
CA GLU A 390 -18.67 15.32 22.09
C GLU A 390 -17.52 14.99 23.08
N LYS A 391 -16.26 15.31 22.79
CA LYS A 391 -15.17 15.28 23.80
C LYS A 391 -14.32 16.52 23.84
#